data_AF-A0A2N9JH10-F1
#
_entry.id   AF-A0A2N9JH10-F1
#
_cell.length_a   1.000
_cell.length_b   1.000
_cell.length_c   1.000
_cell.angle_alpha   90.00
_cell.angle_beta   90.00
_cell.angle_gamma   90.00
#
_symmetry.space_group_name_H-M   'P 1'
#
loop_
_entity.id
_entity.type
_entity.pdbx_description
1 polymer ?
#
loop_
_entity_poly.entity_id
_entity_poly.type
_entity_poly.pdbx_seq_one_letter_code
_entity_poly.pdbx_strand_id
1 'polypeptide(L)'
;MTAPRLDPERFPRASRYHPAWAAAAVSGGANPLLLTEWLTQALPLRPGMRVLDLGSGPGASSVFLAREHDMGAWGDACTPCAPTPGACP
;
A
#
# COMPACT_ATOMS: atom_id res chain seq x y z
N MET A 1 1.66 13.13 -17.40
CA MET A 1 0.99 13.45 -16.13
C MET A 1 1.98 13.15 -15.02
N THR A 2 2.45 14.17 -14.29
CA THR A 2 3.43 13.99 -13.22
C THR A 2 2.74 13.34 -12.02
N ALA A 3 3.26 12.20 -11.56
CA ALA A 3 2.77 11.54 -10.35
C ALA A 3 2.79 12.53 -9.16
N PRO A 4 1.74 12.57 -8.32
CA PRO A 4 1.74 13.42 -7.14
C PRO A 4 2.93 13.07 -6.25
N ARG A 5 3.68 14.08 -5.81
CA ARG A 5 4.75 13.89 -4.83
C ARG A 5 4.12 13.61 -3.48
N LEU A 6 4.52 12.50 -2.87
CA LEU A 6 4.14 12.16 -1.50
C LEU A 6 4.96 13.05 -0.54
N ASP A 7 4.34 13.46 0.57
CA ASP A 7 4.98 14.29 1.59
C ASP A 7 5.73 13.38 2.59
N PRO A 8 7.08 13.40 2.60
CA PRO A 8 7.87 12.51 3.45
C PRO A 8 7.78 12.85 4.94
N GLU A 9 7.43 14.09 5.30
CA GLU A 9 7.23 14.47 6.71
C GLU A 9 5.97 13.81 7.26
N ARG A 10 4.91 13.76 6.45
CA ARG A 10 3.60 13.23 6.86
C ARG A 10 3.47 11.73 6.62
N PHE A 11 4.15 11.20 5.60
CA PHE A 11 4.08 9.81 5.15
C PHE A 11 5.48 9.24 4.88
N PRO A 12 6.31 9.07 5.92
CA PRO A 12 7.71 8.65 5.78
C PRO A 12 7.88 7.23 5.23
N ARG A 13 6.89 6.35 5.34
CA ARG A 13 6.96 4.97 4.82
C ARG A 13 6.44 4.91 3.38
N ALA A 14 5.26 5.46 3.11
CA ALA A 14 4.68 5.48 1.77
C ALA A 14 5.56 6.28 0.79
N SER A 15 6.25 7.32 1.24
CA SER A 15 7.17 8.12 0.42
C SER A 15 8.42 7.37 -0.04
N ARG A 16 8.69 6.16 0.48
CA ARG A 16 9.82 5.30 0.06
C ARG A 16 9.50 4.52 -1.21
N TYR A 17 8.22 4.37 -1.54
CA TYR A 17 7.80 3.60 -2.71
C TYR A 17 8.00 4.40 -3.99
N HIS A 18 8.29 3.71 -5.09
CA HIS A 18 8.53 4.36 -6.37
C HIS A 18 7.29 5.19 -6.80
N PRO A 19 7.46 6.49 -7.14
CA PRO A 19 6.33 7.39 -7.32
C PRO A 19 5.39 6.98 -8.47
N ALA A 20 5.92 6.35 -9.52
CA ALA A 20 5.07 5.83 -10.60
C ALA A 20 4.23 4.63 -10.14
N TRP A 21 4.74 3.80 -9.23
CA TRP A 21 4.01 2.67 -8.68
C TRP A 21 2.93 3.14 -7.70
N ALA A 22 3.30 4.07 -6.81
CA ALA A 22 2.35 4.67 -5.88
C ALA A 22 1.20 5.41 -6.60
N ALA A 23 1.47 6.04 -7.75
CA ALA A 23 0.45 6.66 -8.58
C ALA A 23 -0.43 5.64 -9.32
N ALA A 24 0.16 4.55 -9.84
CA ALA A 24 -0.57 3.49 -10.51
C ALA A 24 -1.48 2.68 -9.57
N ALA A 25 -1.15 2.64 -8.27
CA ALA A 25 -1.94 1.97 -7.24
C ALA A 25 -3.21 2.73 -6.83
N VAL A 26 -3.37 4.00 -7.24
CA VAL A 26 -4.55 4.82 -6.89
C VAL A 26 -5.80 4.22 -7.53
N SER A 27 -6.76 3.84 -6.70
CA SER A 27 -8.07 3.36 -7.12
C SER A 27 -9.15 4.11 -6.35
N GLY A 28 -10.29 4.37 -6.99
CA GLY A 28 -11.39 5.12 -6.36
C GLY A 28 -11.03 6.53 -5.88
N GLY A 29 -9.95 7.13 -6.44
CA GLY A 29 -9.48 8.48 -6.07
C GLY A 29 -8.64 8.54 -4.80
N ALA A 30 -8.34 7.41 -4.15
CA ALA A 30 -7.53 7.36 -2.94
C ALA A 30 -6.25 6.54 -3.14
N ASN A 31 -5.14 6.99 -2.54
CA ASN A 31 -3.89 6.25 -2.58
C ASN A 31 -3.87 5.23 -1.43
N PRO A 32 -3.89 3.92 -1.73
CA PRO A 32 -3.94 2.89 -0.68
C PRO A 32 -2.73 2.95 0.26
N LEU A 33 -1.53 3.32 -0.21
CA LEU A 33 -0.34 3.42 0.66
C LEU A 33 -0.49 4.53 1.72
N LEU A 34 -1.00 5.69 1.29
CA LEU A 34 -1.24 6.82 2.20
C LEU A 34 -2.34 6.52 3.20
N LEU A 35 -3.42 5.89 2.73
CA LEU A 35 -4.54 5.48 3.58
C LEU A 35 -4.10 4.45 4.61
N THR A 36 -3.35 3.43 4.20
CA THR A 36 -2.85 2.39 5.10
C THR A 36 -1.88 2.99 6.12
N GLU A 37 -0.93 3.83 5.72
CA GLU A 37 -0.02 4.48 6.67
C GLU A 37 -0.75 5.37 7.67
N TRP A 38 -1.75 6.14 7.21
CA TRP A 38 -2.59 6.93 8.11
C TRP A 38 -3.39 6.05 9.07
N LEU A 39 -3.98 4.97 8.57
CA LEU A 39 -4.78 4.05 9.37
C LEU A 39 -3.94 3.37 10.45
N THR A 40 -2.71 2.94 10.15
CA THR A 40 -1.85 2.26 11.12
C THR A 40 -1.27 3.19 12.19
N GLN A 41 -1.36 4.50 12.01
CA GLN A 41 -1.09 5.48 13.08
C GLN A 41 -2.19 5.47 14.15
N ALA A 42 -3.46 5.32 13.74
CA ALA A 42 -4.60 5.27 14.66
C ALA A 42 -4.90 3.84 15.16
N LEU A 43 -4.55 2.83 14.37
CA LEU A 43 -4.76 1.42 14.66
C LEU A 43 -3.40 0.71 14.84
N PRO A 44 -2.87 0.61 16.06
CA PRO A 44 -1.59 -0.04 16.30
C PRO A 44 -1.69 -1.54 16.01
N LEU A 45 -1.08 -1.94 14.90
CA LEU A 45 -0.97 -3.30 14.43
C LEU A 45 0.13 -4.05 15.20
N ARG A 46 -0.17 -5.23 15.75
CA ARG A 46 0.79 -6.07 16.49
C ARG A 46 1.17 -7.32 15.68
N PRO A 47 2.45 -7.75 15.70
CA PRO A 47 2.87 -8.98 15.02
C PRO A 47 1.97 -10.18 15.38
N GLY A 48 1.59 -10.96 14.38
CA GLY A 48 0.68 -12.11 14.52
C GLY A 48 -0.82 -11.81 14.37
N MET A 49 -1.20 -10.54 14.21
CA MET A 49 -2.58 -10.17 13.82
C MET A 49 -2.84 -10.51 12.35
N ARG A 50 -4.08 -10.89 12.03
CA ARG A 50 -4.54 -11.14 10.65
C ARG A 50 -5.36 -9.94 10.19
N VAL A 51 -4.99 -9.36 9.05
CA VAL A 51 -5.68 -8.21 8.46
C VAL A 51 -6.37 -8.65 7.18
N LEU A 52 -7.66 -8.33 7.07
CA LEU A 52 -8.46 -8.50 5.86
C LEU A 52 -8.51 -7.15 5.16
N ASP A 53 -7.94 -7.08 3.96
CA ASP A 53 -7.93 -5.88 3.13
C ASP A 53 -9.08 -5.96 2.13
N LEU A 54 -10.19 -5.30 2.45
CA LEU A 54 -11.40 -5.28 1.62
C LEU A 54 -11.29 -4.18 0.57
N GLY A 55 -11.29 -4.55 -0.70
CA GLY A 55 -11.11 -3.60 -1.80
C GLY A 55 -9.65 -3.29 -2.11
N SER A 56 -8.75 -4.26 -1.85
CA SER A 56 -7.29 -4.10 -2.03
C SER A 56 -6.87 -3.73 -3.46
N GLY A 57 -7.77 -3.86 -4.44
CA GLY A 57 -7.51 -3.59 -5.85
C GLY A 57 -6.20 -4.28 -6.32
N PRO A 58 -5.21 -3.53 -6.83
CA PRO A 58 -3.93 -4.10 -7.26
C PRO A 58 -3.02 -4.61 -6.11
N GLY A 59 -3.44 -4.51 -4.84
CA GLY A 59 -2.76 -5.11 -3.69
C GLY A 59 -1.66 -4.27 -3.05
N ALA A 60 -1.58 -2.97 -3.36
CA ALA A 60 -0.52 -2.10 -2.83
C ALA A 60 -0.59 -1.93 -1.29
N SER A 61 -1.78 -1.89 -0.71
CA SER A 61 -2.03 -1.90 0.75
C SER A 61 -1.57 -3.20 1.39
N SER A 62 -1.85 -4.36 0.77
CA SER A 62 -1.33 -5.66 1.22
C SER A 62 0.19 -5.73 1.23
N VAL A 63 0.85 -5.22 0.18
CA VAL A 63 2.33 -5.14 0.12
C VAL A 63 2.87 -4.24 1.24
N PHE A 64 2.23 -3.10 1.47
CA PHE A 64 2.60 -2.19 2.54
C PHE A 64 2.49 -2.85 3.92
N LEU A 65 1.37 -3.51 4.22
CA LEU A 65 1.15 -4.21 5.50
C LEU A 65 2.18 -5.32 5.72
N ALA A 66 2.49 -6.09 4.68
CA ALA A 66 3.50 -7.14 4.76
C ALA A 66 4.90 -6.59 5.02
N ARG A 67 5.32 -5.53 4.31
CA ARG A 67 6.69 -4.97 4.43
C ARG A 67 6.89 -4.13 5.68
N GLU A 68 5.91 -3.30 6.03
CA GLU A 68 6.06 -2.27 7.07
C GLU A 68 5.62 -2.74 8.45
N HIS A 69 4.77 -3.78 8.51
CA HIS A 69 4.17 -4.28 9.74
C HIS A 69 4.33 -5.79 9.96
N ASP A 70 5.04 -6.50 9.06
CA ASP A 70 5.32 -7.94 9.12
C ASP A 70 4.03 -8.79 9.26
N MET A 71 3.02 -8.43 8.46
CA MET A 71 1.68 -9.03 8.51
C MET A 71 1.30 -9.80 7.25
N GLY A 72 0.65 -10.94 7.45
CA GLY A 72 -0.08 -11.60 6.37
C GLY A 72 -1.39 -10.86 6.09
N ALA A 73 -1.45 -10.14 4.98
CA ALA A 73 -2.66 -9.52 4.48
C ALA A 73 -3.37 -10.46 3.50
N TRP A 74 -4.68 -10.63 3.67
CA TRP A 74 -5.54 -11.39 2.76
C TRP A 74 -6.46 -10.40 2.05
N GLY A 75 -6.38 -10.34 0.73
CA GLY A 75 -7.22 -9.48 -0.10
C GLY A 75 -8.32 -10.29 -0.79
N ASP A 76 -9.50 -9.71 -0.93
CA ASP A 76 -10.65 -10.32 -1.63
C ASP A 76 -10.47 -10.32 -3.17
N ALA A 77 -9.66 -9.40 -3.69
CA ALA A 77 -9.46 -9.20 -5.11
C ALA A 77 -7.99 -8.95 -5.48
N CYS A 78 -7.06 -9.69 -4.87
CA CYS A 78 -5.65 -9.73 -5.28
C CYS A 78 -5.55 -10.15 -6.76
N THR A 79 -5.71 -9.19 -7.66
CA THR A 79 -5.31 -9.35 -9.05
C THR A 79 -3.80 -9.29 -8.99
N PRO A 80 -3.07 -10.39 -9.27
CA PRO A 80 -1.62 -10.32 -9.28
C PRO A 80 -1.24 -9.18 -10.21
N CYS A 81 -0.47 -8.20 -9.70
CA CYS A 81 0.20 -7.22 -10.54
C CYS A 81 0.83 -8.02 -11.69
N ALA A 82 0.39 -7.75 -12.93
CA ALA A 82 0.86 -8.47 -14.10
C ALA A 82 2.40 -8.55 -14.05
N PRO A 83 3.01 -9.69 -14.45
CA PRO A 83 4.42 -9.97 -14.29
C PRO A 83 5.24 -9.11 -15.24
N THR A 84 5.31 -7.81 -14.93
CA THR A 84 6.17 -6.86 -15.60
C THR A 84 7.40 -6.74 -14.70
N PRO A 85 8.60 -7.10 -15.17
CA PRO A 85 9.80 -6.93 -14.38
C PRO A 85 9.95 -5.44 -14.00
N GLY A 86 9.98 -5.15 -12.70
CA GLY A 86 9.99 -3.79 -12.15
C GLY A 86 8.63 -3.22 -11.70
N ALA A 87 7.54 -3.98 -11.79
CA ALA A 87 6.20 -3.55 -11.37
C ALA A 87 5.87 -3.78 -9.89
N CYS A 88 6.59 -4.69 -9.20
CA CYS A 88 6.63 -4.73 -7.75
C CYS A 88 7.99 -4.16 -7.29
N PRO A 89 8.02 -3.28 -6.27
CA PRO A 89 9.26 -2.78 -5.70
C PRO A 89 10.09 -3.89 -5.07
#